data_AF-A0A968RNQ4-F1
#
_entry.id   AF-A0A968RNQ4-F1
#
_cell.length_a   1.000
_cell.length_b   1.000
_cell.length_c   1.000
_cell.angle_alpha   90.00
_cell.angle_beta   90.00
_cell.angle_gamma   90.00
#
_symmetry.space_group_name_H-M   'P 1'
#
loop_
_entity.id
_entity.type
_entity.pdbx_description
1 polymer ?
#
loop_
_entity_poly.entity_id
_entity_poly.type
_entity_poly.pdbx_seq_one_letter_code
_entity_poly.pdbx_strand_id
1 'polypeptide(L)'
;MKKILSILLFLCFLVYTIAAQQCIKGNCVNGEGTMVYPSGAKYIGSFKDGKIEGKGILYFSNGNQYAGEWKNQYRQGKGRMVFENGDEYFGDFYENSLQGSGRMKFSNGDVYDGEWRNGKPNGDGKYIFTNGDVYEGQMKEGLLEGYGIIRYADGSSYKGNWKGSLKNGKGVLITALGDVVEDEWIDDRLVKELFGDTTTKDTENFNFPDVNRDPAIKIWAVVVGIGSYEHMPSLRFTDDDAYQFFAFLKSPEGGALPETQLRVLIDENATYRNIIYTMRRVLMQADDNDVVLFYFSGHGFEESFVPVDYDGSRNLLMHDEVRKLVDASQAKHKIIIADACHSGGYAYKSLDATVQRFYRAFENSKGGTVLLLSSKEKEYSLEDGGLRSGVFSYFVVKGMKGEADENNDRLITVQELYDYTKKNVRHYTANMQTPLLLGDFDPSTPISVIRH
;
A
#
# COMPACT_ATOMS: atom_id res chain seq x y z
N MET A 1 -43.13 81.55 -34.62
CA MET A 1 -44.20 80.76 -33.96
C MET A 1 -44.31 79.39 -34.63
N LYS A 2 -44.34 78.33 -33.81
CA LYS A 2 -44.74 76.95 -34.15
C LYS A 2 -43.79 76.18 -35.10
N LYS A 3 -42.94 75.31 -34.52
CA LYS A 3 -42.51 73.98 -35.02
C LYS A 3 -41.11 73.50 -34.56
N ILE A 4 -40.52 74.08 -33.51
CA ILE A 4 -39.26 73.55 -32.93
C ILE A 4 -39.45 73.01 -31.49
N LEU A 5 -40.58 73.26 -30.84
CA LEU A 5 -40.83 72.86 -29.44
C LEU A 5 -41.54 71.51 -29.25
N SER A 6 -41.86 70.77 -30.31
CA SER A 6 -42.64 69.51 -30.22
C SER A 6 -41.87 68.23 -30.56
N ILE A 7 -40.59 68.34 -30.95
CA ILE A 7 -39.74 67.17 -31.27
C ILE A 7 -38.83 66.80 -30.08
N LEU A 8 -38.52 67.75 -29.18
CA LEU A 8 -37.80 67.44 -27.94
C LEU A 8 -38.65 66.75 -26.85
N LEU A 9 -39.99 66.83 -26.93
CA LEU A 9 -40.86 66.07 -26.01
C LEU A 9 -41.21 64.66 -26.53
N PHE A 10 -41.01 64.39 -27.82
CA PHE A 10 -41.21 63.06 -28.41
C PHE A 10 -39.93 62.21 -28.41
N LEU A 11 -38.76 62.86 -28.33
CA LEU A 11 -37.48 62.22 -28.04
C LEU A 11 -37.29 61.85 -26.56
N CYS A 12 -38.27 62.17 -25.69
CA CYS A 12 -38.23 61.84 -24.27
C CYS A 12 -39.08 60.60 -23.91
N PHE A 13 -39.83 60.02 -24.87
CA PHE A 13 -40.72 58.87 -24.61
C PHE A 13 -40.30 57.55 -25.28
N LEU A 14 -39.17 57.52 -25.99
CA LEU A 14 -38.78 56.36 -26.80
C LEU A 14 -37.56 55.56 -26.30
N VAL A 15 -36.98 55.90 -25.16
CA VAL A 15 -35.88 55.10 -24.58
C VAL A 15 -35.93 55.13 -23.04
N TYR A 16 -37.02 54.71 -22.42
CA TYR A 16 -37.01 54.32 -21.01
C TYR A 16 -38.17 53.37 -20.65
N THR A 17 -38.47 52.40 -21.52
CA THR A 17 -39.10 51.18 -21.01
C THR A 17 -38.01 50.37 -20.35
N ILE A 18 -37.81 50.59 -19.05
CA ILE A 18 -37.29 49.55 -18.16
C ILE A 18 -38.21 48.37 -18.43
N ALA A 19 -37.74 47.35 -19.16
CA ALA A 19 -38.55 46.19 -19.46
C ALA A 19 -39.07 45.66 -18.13
N ALA A 20 -40.38 45.66 -17.89
CA ALA A 20 -40.96 45.02 -16.72
C ALA A 20 -40.94 43.51 -16.94
N GLN A 21 -40.88 42.72 -15.86
CA GLN A 21 -41.04 41.26 -15.98
C GLN A 21 -42.36 40.95 -16.72
N GLN A 22 -42.32 40.01 -17.66
CA GLN A 22 -43.44 39.72 -18.54
C GLN A 22 -43.83 38.24 -18.44
N CYS A 23 -45.07 37.97 -18.05
CA CYS A 23 -45.68 36.65 -18.21
C CYS A 23 -46.07 36.46 -19.67
N ILE A 24 -45.37 35.58 -20.39
CA ILE A 24 -45.56 35.38 -21.84
C ILE A 24 -46.45 34.16 -22.17
N LYS A 25 -46.72 33.29 -21.19
CA LYS A 25 -47.58 32.11 -21.34
C LYS A 25 -48.11 31.64 -19.98
N GLY A 26 -49.34 31.14 -19.94
CA GLY A 26 -49.93 30.47 -18.77
C GLY A 26 -50.34 31.43 -17.64
N ASN A 27 -50.44 30.90 -16.42
CA ASN A 27 -50.85 31.65 -15.23
C ASN A 27 -49.65 31.86 -14.30
N CYS A 28 -48.95 32.99 -14.46
CA CYS A 28 -47.82 33.35 -13.61
C CYS A 28 -48.20 33.93 -12.24
N VAL A 29 -49.46 33.77 -11.80
CA VAL A 29 -49.92 34.16 -10.46
C VAL A 29 -50.18 32.93 -9.61
N ASN A 30 -51.02 31.99 -10.08
CA ASN A 30 -51.42 30.77 -9.37
C ASN A 30 -51.63 29.61 -10.36
N GLY A 31 -50.55 28.95 -10.79
CA GLY A 31 -50.61 27.87 -11.78
C GLY A 31 -49.31 27.71 -12.56
N GLU A 32 -49.37 27.04 -13.70
CA GLU A 32 -48.21 26.86 -14.59
C GLU A 32 -48.05 28.04 -15.55
N GLY A 33 -46.83 28.56 -15.67
CA GLY A 33 -46.55 29.74 -16.50
C GLY A 33 -45.15 29.81 -17.07
N THR A 34 -44.93 30.82 -17.92
CA THR A 34 -43.61 31.20 -18.43
C THR A 34 -43.40 32.70 -18.21
N MET A 35 -42.43 33.03 -17.37
CA MET A 35 -42.04 34.41 -17.03
C MET A 35 -40.70 34.73 -17.68
N VAL A 36 -40.59 35.90 -18.30
CA VAL A 36 -39.33 36.47 -18.77
C VAL A 36 -39.02 37.70 -17.93
N TYR A 37 -37.83 37.74 -17.34
CA TYR A 37 -37.37 38.81 -16.48
C TYR A 37 -36.63 39.89 -17.27
N PRO A 38 -36.51 41.12 -16.75
CA PRO A 38 -35.80 42.22 -17.41
C PRO A 38 -34.31 41.90 -17.67
N SER A 39 -33.72 41.02 -16.86
CA SER A 39 -32.36 40.51 -17.04
C SER A 39 -32.19 39.62 -18.27
N GLY A 40 -33.29 39.16 -18.88
CA GLY A 40 -33.28 38.11 -19.91
C GLY A 40 -33.44 36.69 -19.35
N ALA A 41 -33.46 36.52 -18.03
CA ALA A 41 -33.74 35.22 -17.42
C ALA A 41 -35.18 34.76 -17.75
N LYS A 42 -35.39 33.46 -17.87
CA LYS A 42 -36.69 32.86 -18.21
C LYS A 42 -37.03 31.71 -17.28
N TYR A 43 -38.16 31.81 -16.59
CA TYR A 43 -38.70 30.72 -15.77
C TYR A 43 -39.86 30.02 -16.47
N ILE A 44 -39.91 28.70 -16.37
CA ILE A 44 -41.00 27.84 -16.83
C ILE A 44 -41.36 26.89 -15.69
N GLY A 45 -42.57 26.99 -15.14
CA GLY A 45 -43.01 26.12 -14.05
C GLY A 45 -44.15 26.70 -13.24
N SER A 46 -44.32 26.20 -12.01
CA SER A 46 -45.44 26.55 -11.15
C SER A 46 -45.24 27.90 -10.43
N PHE A 47 -46.35 28.59 -10.22
CA PHE A 47 -46.45 29.87 -9.51
C PHE A 47 -47.49 29.78 -8.40
N LYS A 48 -47.20 30.47 -7.29
CA LYS A 48 -48.13 30.70 -6.19
C LYS A 48 -48.00 32.14 -5.70
N ASP A 49 -49.10 32.87 -5.63
CA ASP A 49 -49.15 34.28 -5.23
C ASP A 49 -48.14 35.16 -6.00
N GLY A 50 -47.95 34.89 -7.30
CA GLY A 50 -47.02 35.60 -8.17
C GLY A 50 -45.54 35.25 -7.98
N LYS A 51 -45.22 34.30 -7.08
CA LYS A 51 -43.86 33.80 -6.83
C LYS A 51 -43.69 32.45 -7.51
N ILE A 52 -42.48 32.16 -7.98
CA ILE A 52 -42.13 30.81 -8.44
C ILE A 52 -42.11 29.85 -7.24
N GLU A 53 -42.75 28.70 -7.40
CA GLU A 53 -43.04 27.72 -6.35
C GLU A 53 -43.13 26.32 -6.98
N GLY A 54 -43.00 25.24 -6.22
CA GLY A 54 -43.22 23.90 -6.75
C GLY A 54 -42.08 23.46 -7.67
N LYS A 55 -42.36 22.98 -8.89
CA LYS A 55 -41.32 22.49 -9.82
C LYS A 55 -41.20 23.41 -11.03
N GLY A 56 -39.97 23.63 -11.48
CA GLY A 56 -39.75 24.44 -12.68
C GLY A 56 -38.30 24.54 -13.11
N ILE A 57 -38.11 25.15 -14.28
CA ILE A 57 -36.83 25.37 -14.92
C ILE A 57 -36.59 26.88 -15.02
N LEU A 58 -35.46 27.36 -14.49
CA LEU A 58 -34.97 28.72 -14.66
C LEU A 58 -33.75 28.70 -15.58
N TYR A 59 -33.85 29.39 -16.71
CA TYR A 59 -32.73 29.77 -17.57
C TYR A 59 -32.25 31.14 -17.11
N PHE A 60 -31.03 31.20 -16.56
CA PHE A 60 -30.45 32.44 -16.08
C PHE A 60 -29.88 33.24 -17.26
N SER A 61 -29.80 34.56 -17.10
CA SER A 61 -29.23 35.46 -18.12
C SER A 61 -27.73 35.26 -18.35
N ASN A 62 -27.03 34.67 -17.38
CA ASN A 62 -25.62 34.30 -17.48
C ASN A 62 -25.42 32.89 -18.06
N GLY A 63 -26.42 32.27 -18.70
CA GLY A 63 -26.27 30.95 -19.31
C GLY A 63 -26.45 29.75 -18.36
N ASN A 64 -26.43 29.96 -17.04
CA ASN A 64 -26.77 28.91 -16.09
C ASN A 64 -28.21 28.41 -16.29
N GLN A 65 -28.49 27.18 -15.87
CA GLN A 65 -29.82 26.58 -15.90
C GLN A 65 -30.08 25.80 -14.62
N TYR A 66 -31.24 25.98 -14.00
CA TYR A 66 -31.68 25.16 -12.87
C TYR A 66 -33.00 24.49 -13.20
N ALA A 67 -33.10 23.19 -12.97
CA ALA A 67 -34.34 22.42 -13.04
C ALA A 67 -34.55 21.70 -11.71
N GLY A 68 -35.60 22.03 -10.97
CA GLY A 68 -35.82 21.44 -9.64
C GLY A 68 -36.98 22.06 -8.89
N GLU A 69 -36.94 21.90 -7.56
CA GLU A 69 -37.97 22.40 -6.66
C GLU A 69 -37.70 23.86 -6.22
N TRP A 70 -38.78 24.60 -6.02
CA TRP A 70 -38.81 26.01 -5.68
C TRP A 70 -39.72 26.23 -4.49
N LYS A 71 -39.27 27.04 -3.54
CA LYS A 71 -40.07 27.47 -2.39
C LYS A 71 -39.81 28.94 -2.12
N ASN A 72 -40.85 29.76 -2.16
CA ASN A 72 -40.76 31.21 -1.95
C ASN A 72 -39.71 31.89 -2.84
N GLN A 73 -39.58 31.46 -4.11
CA GLN A 73 -38.55 31.94 -5.07
C GLN A 73 -37.11 31.46 -4.84
N TYR A 74 -36.87 30.60 -3.84
CA TYR A 74 -35.57 29.98 -3.62
C TYR A 74 -35.55 28.55 -4.15
N ARG A 75 -34.43 28.14 -4.73
CA ARG A 75 -34.17 26.74 -5.07
C ARG A 75 -34.13 25.92 -3.78
N GLN A 76 -34.84 24.80 -3.78
CA GLN A 76 -35.07 23.93 -2.63
C GLN A 76 -35.05 22.46 -3.08
N GLY A 77 -34.92 21.52 -2.15
CA GLY A 77 -35.13 20.09 -2.42
C GLY A 77 -34.19 19.54 -3.48
N LYS A 78 -34.61 18.56 -4.27
CA LYS A 78 -33.77 17.99 -5.31
C LYS A 78 -33.80 18.85 -6.57
N GLY A 79 -32.63 19.04 -7.19
CA GLY A 79 -32.53 19.76 -8.46
C GLY A 79 -31.28 19.42 -9.26
N ARG A 80 -31.29 19.85 -10.52
CA ARG A 80 -30.15 19.83 -11.44
C ARG A 80 -29.77 21.25 -11.80
N MET A 81 -28.51 21.61 -11.60
CA MET A 81 -27.93 22.89 -12.01
C MET A 81 -26.90 22.62 -13.11
N VAL A 82 -27.03 23.29 -14.25
CA VAL A 82 -26.01 23.36 -15.29
C VAL A 82 -25.42 24.76 -15.25
N PHE A 83 -24.12 24.85 -15.10
CA PHE A 83 -23.40 26.11 -15.07
C PHE A 83 -22.93 26.48 -16.48
N GLU A 84 -22.76 27.77 -16.75
CA GLU A 84 -22.27 28.29 -18.03
C GLU A 84 -20.91 27.71 -18.42
N ASN A 85 -20.05 27.46 -17.43
CA ASN A 85 -18.74 26.85 -17.63
C ASN A 85 -18.80 25.35 -18.00
N GLY A 86 -19.99 24.74 -18.00
CA GLY A 86 -20.20 23.32 -18.31
C GLY A 86 -20.23 22.39 -17.09
N ASP A 87 -20.05 22.91 -15.87
CA ASP A 87 -20.22 22.10 -14.66
C ASP A 87 -21.70 21.70 -14.51
N GLU A 88 -21.94 20.52 -13.95
CA GLU A 88 -23.28 20.00 -13.71
C GLU A 88 -23.41 19.44 -12.30
N TYR A 89 -24.36 19.97 -11.53
CA TYR A 89 -24.71 19.45 -10.22
C TYR A 89 -26.08 18.78 -10.24
N PHE A 90 -26.20 17.66 -9.55
CA PHE A 90 -27.45 17.02 -9.19
C PHE A 90 -27.47 16.67 -7.70
N GLY A 91 -28.43 17.21 -6.94
CA GLY A 91 -28.47 16.99 -5.49
C GLY A 91 -29.43 17.90 -4.75
N ASP A 92 -29.23 18.05 -3.44
CA ASP A 92 -30.08 18.86 -2.58
C ASP A 92 -29.74 20.36 -2.64
N PHE A 93 -30.80 21.17 -2.59
CA PHE A 93 -30.74 22.61 -2.49
C PHE A 93 -31.49 23.07 -1.24
N TYR A 94 -30.95 24.09 -0.58
CA TYR A 94 -31.65 24.83 0.46
C TYR A 94 -31.34 26.31 0.28
N GLU A 95 -32.38 27.13 0.15
CA GLU A 95 -32.27 28.58 0.00
C GLU A 95 -31.21 29.00 -1.05
N ASN A 96 -31.30 28.45 -2.26
CA ASN A 96 -30.37 28.67 -3.38
C ASN A 96 -28.97 28.06 -3.25
N SER A 97 -28.60 27.47 -2.11
CA SER A 97 -27.28 26.87 -1.91
C SER A 97 -27.30 25.35 -2.15
N LEU A 98 -26.20 24.81 -2.68
CA LEU A 98 -25.97 23.36 -2.75
C LEU A 98 -25.75 22.85 -1.32
N GLN A 99 -26.51 21.85 -0.91
CA GLN A 99 -26.54 21.31 0.45
C GLN A 99 -26.76 19.80 0.41
N GLY A 100 -26.69 19.13 1.57
CA GLY A 100 -27.07 17.73 1.70
C GLY A 100 -26.23 16.81 0.80
N SER A 101 -26.85 15.87 0.11
CA SER A 101 -26.14 14.96 -0.77
C SER A 101 -26.26 15.37 -2.23
N GLY A 102 -25.16 15.33 -2.97
CA GLY A 102 -25.16 15.65 -4.38
C GLY A 102 -23.91 15.20 -5.12
N ARG A 103 -24.06 15.12 -6.44
CA ARG A 103 -23.00 14.81 -7.39
C ARG A 103 -22.73 16.03 -8.27
N MET A 104 -21.48 16.48 -8.32
CA MET A 104 -20.99 17.47 -9.27
C MET A 104 -20.11 16.77 -10.31
N LYS A 105 -20.40 17.00 -11.59
CA LYS A 105 -19.50 16.73 -12.69
C LYS A 105 -18.92 18.05 -13.16
N PHE A 106 -17.62 18.20 -13.04
CA PHE A 106 -16.92 19.39 -13.47
C PHE A 106 -16.65 19.32 -14.98
N SER A 107 -16.57 20.49 -15.59
CA SER A 107 -16.24 20.70 -17.01
C SER A 107 -14.86 20.16 -17.39
N ASN A 108 -13.93 20.08 -16.42
CA ASN A 108 -12.61 19.47 -16.62
C ASN A 108 -12.66 17.93 -16.69
N GLY A 109 -13.78 17.30 -16.32
CA GLY A 109 -13.97 15.85 -16.30
C GLY A 109 -14.04 15.24 -14.90
N ASP A 110 -13.66 15.97 -13.86
CA ASP A 110 -13.68 15.48 -12.49
C ASP A 110 -15.11 15.26 -12.01
N VAL A 111 -15.28 14.34 -11.06
CA VAL A 111 -16.58 14.04 -10.46
C VAL A 111 -16.45 14.00 -8.95
N TYR A 112 -17.24 14.79 -8.25
CA TYR A 112 -17.43 14.65 -6.81
C TYR A 112 -18.83 14.13 -6.52
N ASP A 113 -18.94 13.15 -5.64
CA ASP A 113 -20.20 12.57 -5.16
C ASP A 113 -20.14 12.44 -3.64
N GLY A 114 -20.94 13.22 -2.92
CA GLY A 114 -20.86 13.25 -1.47
C GLY A 114 -21.71 14.34 -0.84
N GLU A 115 -21.31 14.72 0.37
CA GLU A 115 -21.97 15.75 1.16
C GLU A 115 -21.57 17.17 0.76
N TRP A 116 -22.53 18.08 0.83
CA TRP A 116 -22.39 19.49 0.47
C TRP A 116 -22.88 20.37 1.61
N ARG A 117 -22.12 21.44 1.86
CA ARG A 117 -22.52 22.52 2.78
C ARG A 117 -22.18 23.86 2.18
N ASN A 118 -23.17 24.75 2.14
CA ASN A 118 -23.01 26.14 1.68
C ASN A 118 -22.34 26.25 0.29
N GLY A 119 -22.71 25.36 -0.64
CA GLY A 119 -22.16 25.40 -2.00
C GLY A 119 -20.84 24.65 -2.20
N LYS A 120 -20.29 23.99 -1.18
CA LYS A 120 -18.98 23.31 -1.25
C LYS A 120 -19.06 21.87 -0.77
N PRO A 121 -18.20 20.96 -1.30
CA PRO A 121 -17.96 19.65 -0.72
C PRO A 121 -17.61 19.74 0.77
N ASN A 122 -18.34 19.03 1.63
CA ASN A 122 -18.19 19.10 3.08
C ASN A 122 -18.85 17.87 3.74
N GLY A 123 -18.08 17.05 4.46
CA GLY A 123 -18.53 15.74 4.96
C GLY A 123 -17.90 14.59 4.18
N ASP A 124 -18.49 13.41 4.20
CA ASP A 124 -17.93 12.25 3.49
C ASP A 124 -18.26 12.32 1.98
N GLY A 125 -17.33 11.87 1.15
CA GLY A 125 -17.55 11.81 -0.29
C GLY A 125 -16.49 11.07 -1.07
N LYS A 126 -16.76 10.91 -2.37
CA LYS A 126 -15.90 10.30 -3.37
C LYS A 126 -15.56 11.32 -4.44
N TYR A 127 -14.28 11.55 -4.66
CA TYR A 127 -13.76 12.41 -5.72
C TYR A 127 -13.02 11.54 -6.75
N ILE A 128 -13.45 11.60 -8.00
CA ILE A 128 -12.83 10.93 -9.14
C ILE A 128 -12.19 12.02 -9.99
N PHE A 129 -10.87 11.99 -10.08
CA PHE A 129 -10.09 12.92 -10.85
C PHE A 129 -9.99 12.45 -12.31
N THR A 130 -9.88 13.40 -13.23
CA THR A 130 -9.79 13.13 -14.67
C THR A 130 -8.53 12.35 -15.05
N ASN A 131 -7.47 12.44 -14.23
CA ASN A 131 -6.25 11.65 -14.39
C ASN A 131 -6.41 10.16 -14.00
N GLY A 132 -7.56 9.76 -13.43
CA GLY A 132 -7.86 8.41 -12.99
C GLY A 132 -7.71 8.19 -11.48
N ASP A 133 -7.22 9.18 -10.73
CA ASP A 133 -7.12 9.07 -9.28
C ASP A 133 -8.53 9.05 -8.66
N VAL A 134 -8.68 8.31 -7.56
CA VAL A 134 -9.95 8.18 -6.83
C VAL A 134 -9.72 8.36 -5.35
N TYR A 135 -10.26 9.44 -4.79
CA TYR A 135 -10.32 9.70 -3.36
C TYR A 135 -11.68 9.30 -2.78
N GLU A 136 -11.67 8.66 -1.62
CA GLU A 136 -12.85 8.38 -0.80
C GLU A 136 -12.52 8.76 0.66
N GLY A 137 -13.25 9.72 1.22
CA GLY A 137 -12.99 10.20 2.57
C GLY A 137 -13.66 11.52 2.89
N GLN A 138 -13.19 12.13 3.98
CA GLN A 138 -13.72 13.37 4.51
C GLN A 138 -13.30 14.59 3.69
N MET A 139 -14.20 15.55 3.54
CA MET A 139 -13.97 16.82 2.86
C MET A 139 -14.38 17.99 3.73
N LYS A 140 -13.67 19.11 3.59
CA LYS A 140 -14.01 20.36 4.27
C LYS A 140 -13.75 21.53 3.35
N GLU A 141 -14.79 22.33 3.11
CA GLU A 141 -14.73 23.53 2.27
C GLU A 141 -14.13 23.27 0.86
N GLY A 142 -14.40 22.09 0.29
CA GLY A 142 -13.88 21.70 -1.02
C GLY A 142 -12.50 21.05 -1.03
N LEU A 143 -11.85 20.90 0.12
CA LEU A 143 -10.52 20.28 0.25
C LEU A 143 -10.63 18.89 0.88
N LEU A 144 -9.68 17.99 0.57
CA LEU A 144 -9.56 16.72 1.29
C LEU A 144 -9.10 17.02 2.72
N GLU A 145 -9.77 16.45 3.71
CA GLU A 145 -9.56 16.75 5.13
C GLU A 145 -9.81 15.50 5.96
N GLY A 146 -9.23 15.38 7.14
CA GLY A 146 -9.52 14.25 8.03
C GLY A 146 -9.08 12.92 7.43
N TYR A 147 -9.81 11.84 7.68
CA TYR A 147 -9.40 10.51 7.22
C TYR A 147 -9.91 10.18 5.82
N GLY A 148 -9.05 9.62 4.97
CA GLY A 148 -9.43 9.21 3.61
C GLY A 148 -8.43 8.29 2.91
N ILE A 149 -8.90 7.70 1.82
CA ILE A 149 -8.14 6.80 0.95
C ILE A 149 -8.10 7.39 -0.45
N ILE A 150 -6.91 7.59 -1.00
CA ILE A 150 -6.73 7.87 -2.43
C ILE A 150 -6.10 6.65 -3.10
N ARG A 151 -6.61 6.27 -4.26
CA ARG A 151 -6.01 5.32 -5.19
C ARG A 151 -5.57 6.09 -6.41
N TYR A 152 -4.30 6.01 -6.74
CA TYR A 152 -3.73 6.72 -7.86
C TYR A 152 -3.83 5.89 -9.13
N ALA A 153 -3.89 6.55 -10.28
CA ALA A 153 -3.98 5.91 -11.58
C ALA A 153 -2.75 5.03 -11.91
N ASP A 154 -1.61 5.31 -11.28
CA ASP A 154 -0.37 4.53 -11.42
C ASP A 154 -0.39 3.21 -10.63
N GLY A 155 -1.44 2.94 -9.86
CA GLY A 155 -1.60 1.74 -9.04
C GLY A 155 -1.16 1.91 -7.58
N SER A 156 -0.53 3.03 -7.23
CA SER A 156 -0.22 3.37 -5.84
C SER A 156 -1.49 3.78 -5.07
N SER A 157 -1.45 3.78 -3.74
CA SER A 157 -2.56 4.25 -2.90
C SER A 157 -2.07 4.83 -1.59
N TYR A 158 -2.77 5.82 -1.04
CA TYR A 158 -2.53 6.32 0.30
C TYR A 158 -3.80 6.26 1.14
N LYS A 159 -3.68 5.74 2.37
CA LYS A 159 -4.74 5.68 3.37
C LYS A 159 -4.26 6.34 4.65
N GLY A 160 -4.86 7.45 5.02
CA GLY A 160 -4.39 8.21 6.19
C GLY A 160 -5.13 9.50 6.40
N ASN A 161 -4.50 10.37 7.18
CA ASN A 161 -5.03 11.68 7.52
C ASN A 161 -4.63 12.72 6.46
N TRP A 162 -5.52 13.69 6.26
CA TRP A 162 -5.43 14.74 5.26
C TRP A 162 -5.69 16.09 5.91
N LYS A 163 -4.99 17.12 5.43
CA LYS A 163 -5.21 18.49 5.84
C LYS A 163 -4.99 19.41 4.65
N GLY A 164 -6.05 20.11 4.23
CA GLY A 164 -5.98 21.02 3.09
C GLY A 164 -5.54 20.34 1.78
N SER A 165 -6.03 19.14 1.53
CA SER A 165 -5.68 18.30 0.36
C SER A 165 -4.25 17.76 0.32
N LEU A 166 -3.49 17.88 1.41
CA LEU A 166 -2.16 17.29 1.58
C LEU A 166 -2.22 16.16 2.61
N LYS A 167 -1.44 15.09 2.41
CA LYS A 167 -1.23 14.03 3.42
C LYS A 167 -0.64 14.66 4.67
N ASN A 168 -1.25 14.40 5.82
CA ASN A 168 -0.84 15.01 7.08
C ASN A 168 -1.20 14.11 8.26
N GLY A 169 -0.29 13.82 9.18
CA GLY A 169 -0.47 12.85 10.27
C GLY A 169 -0.18 11.41 9.85
N LYS A 170 -0.63 10.43 10.66
CA LYS A 170 -0.37 9.00 10.40
C LYS A 170 -1.07 8.53 9.11
N GLY A 171 -0.35 7.80 8.26
CA GLY A 171 -0.90 7.19 7.05
C GLY A 171 0.01 6.14 6.40
N VAL A 172 -0.61 5.32 5.55
CA VAL A 172 0.03 4.21 4.82
C VAL A 172 -0.02 4.53 3.33
N LEU A 173 1.14 4.68 2.69
CA LEU A 173 1.30 4.70 1.23
C LEU A 173 1.69 3.30 0.76
N ILE A 174 1.00 2.77 -0.25
CA ILE A 174 1.39 1.59 -1.01
C ILE A 174 1.84 2.11 -2.38
N THR A 175 3.09 1.90 -2.79
CA THR A 175 3.59 2.33 -4.11
C THR A 175 3.00 1.46 -5.22
N ALA A 176 3.18 1.86 -6.48
CA ALA A 176 2.77 1.06 -7.63
C ALA A 176 3.47 -0.31 -7.67
N LEU A 177 4.66 -0.41 -7.09
CA LEU A 177 5.45 -1.65 -6.98
C LEU A 177 5.04 -2.51 -5.77
N GLY A 178 4.14 -2.00 -4.91
CA GLY A 178 3.67 -2.69 -3.72
C GLY A 178 4.47 -2.40 -2.45
N ASP A 179 5.45 -1.49 -2.48
CA ASP A 179 6.17 -1.05 -1.28
C ASP A 179 5.19 -0.37 -0.33
N VAL A 180 5.29 -0.67 0.97
CA VAL A 180 4.41 -0.07 1.98
C VAL A 180 5.20 0.88 2.86
N VAL A 181 4.79 2.15 2.87
CA VAL A 181 5.34 3.23 3.69
C VAL A 181 4.28 3.67 4.70
N GLU A 182 4.37 3.15 5.92
CA GLU A 182 3.54 3.54 7.06
C GLU A 182 4.33 4.48 7.97
N ASP A 183 3.96 5.76 8.01
CA ASP A 183 4.69 6.79 8.75
C ASP A 183 3.79 8.02 9.06
N GLU A 184 4.37 9.02 9.73
CA GLU A 184 3.80 10.35 9.90
C GLU A 184 4.16 11.26 8.72
N TRP A 185 3.15 12.01 8.25
CA TRP A 185 3.23 12.89 7.08
C TRP A 185 3.05 14.34 7.51
N ILE A 186 3.81 15.26 6.92
CA ILE A 186 3.60 16.70 7.05
C ILE A 186 3.60 17.30 5.66
N ASP A 187 2.40 17.66 5.20
CA ASP A 187 2.16 18.37 3.95
C ASP A 187 2.78 17.62 2.76
N ASP A 188 2.32 16.38 2.56
CA ASP A 188 2.78 15.41 1.54
C ASP A 188 4.21 14.88 1.70
N ARG A 189 4.96 15.35 2.69
CA ARG A 189 6.33 14.89 2.95
C ARG A 189 6.37 13.94 4.12
N LEU A 190 7.17 12.89 4.02
CA LEU A 190 7.45 12.04 5.17
C LEU A 190 8.21 12.83 6.23
N VAL A 191 7.80 12.73 7.49
CA VAL A 191 8.53 13.31 8.64
C VAL A 191 10.00 12.87 8.62
N LYS A 192 10.26 11.59 8.32
CA LYS A 192 11.63 11.05 8.25
C LYS A 192 12.53 11.74 7.20
N GLU A 193 11.97 12.19 6.08
CA GLU A 193 12.69 12.95 5.05
C GLU A 193 12.94 14.40 5.48
N LEU A 194 12.02 14.98 6.26
CA LEU A 194 12.12 16.35 6.76
C LEU A 194 13.16 16.52 7.87
N PHE A 195 13.33 15.51 8.72
CA PHE A 195 14.16 15.61 9.91
C PHE A 195 15.46 14.80 9.86
N GLY A 196 15.76 14.13 8.74
CA GLY A 196 17.08 13.58 8.43
C GLY A 196 17.74 12.82 9.57
N ASP A 197 17.42 11.53 9.68
CA ASP A 197 18.15 10.54 10.50
C ASP A 197 18.48 11.00 11.94
N THR A 198 17.46 11.40 12.70
CA THR A 198 17.54 11.32 14.16
C THR A 198 17.16 9.92 14.59
N THR A 199 18.20 9.14 14.84
CA THR A 199 18.22 7.92 15.64
C THR A 199 17.25 7.99 16.82
N THR A 200 16.07 7.44 16.63
CA THR A 200 15.26 6.90 17.72
C THR A 200 14.88 5.50 17.31
N LYS A 201 15.42 4.54 18.07
CA LYS A 201 14.92 3.17 18.13
C LYS A 201 13.51 3.27 18.68
N ASP A 202 12.56 3.58 17.82
CA ASP A 202 11.15 3.58 18.19
C ASP A 202 10.68 2.13 18.19
N THR A 203 10.89 1.50 19.34
CA THR A 203 10.01 0.48 19.86
C THR A 203 8.62 1.09 20.06
N GLU A 204 7.85 1.29 18.99
CA GLU A 204 6.42 1.57 19.09
C GLU A 204 5.63 0.26 19.15
N ASN A 205 4.75 0.18 20.15
CA ASN A 205 3.81 -0.90 20.40
C ASN A 205 2.95 -1.18 19.15
N PHE A 206 3.33 -2.19 18.39
CA PHE A 206 2.41 -2.88 17.49
C PHE A 206 1.37 -3.59 18.35
N ASN A 207 0.09 -3.24 18.19
CA ASN A 207 -0.98 -4.13 18.60
C ASN A 207 -0.91 -5.35 17.66
N PHE A 208 -0.33 -6.44 18.17
CA PHE A 208 -0.32 -7.72 17.49
C PHE A 208 -1.77 -8.10 17.17
N PRO A 209 -2.08 -8.56 15.94
CA PRO A 209 -3.39 -9.10 15.65
C PRO A 209 -3.68 -10.24 16.63
N ASP A 210 -4.93 -10.33 17.11
CA ASP A 210 -5.37 -11.45 17.92
C ASP A 210 -5.32 -12.70 17.03
N VAL A 211 -4.29 -13.52 17.22
CA VAL A 211 -4.03 -14.68 16.35
C VAL A 211 -5.05 -15.75 16.73
N ASN A 212 -6.07 -15.91 15.88
CA ASN A 212 -7.09 -16.92 16.10
C ASN A 212 -6.51 -18.32 15.85
N ARG A 213 -6.47 -19.13 16.91
CA ARG A 213 -5.81 -20.44 16.90
C ARG A 213 -6.47 -21.40 15.91
N ASP A 214 -5.68 -21.97 15.01
CA ASP A 214 -6.13 -22.97 14.04
C ASP A 214 -5.60 -24.36 14.44
N PRO A 215 -6.44 -25.41 14.42
CA PRO A 215 -5.95 -26.78 14.63
C PRO A 215 -5.06 -27.31 13.49
N ALA A 216 -5.09 -26.71 12.30
CA ALA A 216 -4.23 -27.11 11.18
C ALA A 216 -2.89 -26.36 11.21
N ILE A 217 -1.78 -27.11 11.19
CA ILE A 217 -0.42 -26.57 11.13
C ILE A 217 -0.22 -25.84 9.79
N LYS A 218 0.20 -24.58 9.84
CA LYS A 218 0.55 -23.77 8.69
C LYS A 218 2.04 -23.45 8.69
N ILE A 219 2.55 -23.14 7.50
CA ILE A 219 3.90 -22.62 7.31
C ILE A 219 3.78 -21.19 6.79
N TRP A 220 4.41 -20.25 7.48
CA TRP A 220 4.48 -18.83 7.10
C TRP A 220 5.90 -18.50 6.70
N ALA A 221 6.12 -18.16 5.43
CA ALA A 221 7.45 -18.10 4.84
C ALA A 221 7.74 -16.79 4.12
N VAL A 222 8.94 -16.26 4.35
CA VAL A 222 9.52 -15.14 3.62
C VAL A 222 10.82 -15.59 2.97
N VAL A 223 10.91 -15.41 1.66
CA VAL A 223 12.05 -15.81 0.84
C VAL A 223 12.67 -14.56 0.24
N VAL A 224 13.98 -14.40 0.37
CA VAL A 224 14.72 -13.24 -0.14
C VAL A 224 15.87 -13.71 -1.01
N GLY A 225 16.00 -13.15 -2.21
CA GLY A 225 17.09 -13.43 -3.14
C GLY A 225 17.63 -12.15 -3.75
N ILE A 226 18.94 -11.92 -3.67
CA ILE A 226 19.55 -10.68 -4.18
C ILE A 226 20.81 -11.04 -4.96
N GLY A 227 20.74 -10.88 -6.29
CA GLY A 227 21.83 -11.10 -7.22
C GLY A 227 22.44 -9.80 -7.74
N SER A 228 21.62 -8.77 -7.91
CA SER A 228 22.06 -7.48 -8.45
C SER A 228 22.26 -6.44 -7.35
N TYR A 229 23.45 -5.87 -7.27
CA TYR A 229 23.78 -4.83 -6.30
C TYR A 229 24.44 -3.63 -6.98
N GLU A 230 24.18 -2.42 -6.48
CA GLU A 230 24.79 -1.20 -7.01
C GLU A 230 26.22 -0.97 -6.49
N HIS A 231 26.46 -1.24 -5.20
CA HIS A 231 27.70 -0.87 -4.50
C HIS A 231 28.63 -2.06 -4.20
N MET A 232 28.40 -3.20 -4.84
CA MET A 232 29.11 -4.45 -4.57
C MET A 232 28.98 -5.43 -5.74
N PRO A 233 29.85 -6.45 -5.84
CA PRO A 233 29.80 -7.38 -6.96
C PRO A 233 28.48 -8.15 -7.02
N SER A 234 27.88 -8.22 -8.21
CA SER A 234 26.71 -9.07 -8.44
C SER A 234 27.01 -10.54 -8.20
N LEU A 235 26.02 -11.26 -7.68
CA LEU A 235 26.00 -12.72 -7.58
C LEU A 235 25.22 -13.29 -8.75
N ARG A 236 25.52 -14.54 -9.14
CA ARG A 236 25.04 -15.07 -10.41
C ARG A 236 23.74 -15.85 -10.30
N PHE A 237 23.46 -16.47 -9.15
CA PHE A 237 22.35 -17.41 -9.02
C PHE A 237 21.52 -17.22 -7.75
N THR A 238 21.77 -16.21 -6.92
CA THR A 238 21.07 -16.04 -5.64
C THR A 238 19.58 -15.71 -5.78
N ASP A 239 19.22 -14.95 -6.82
CA ASP A 239 17.83 -14.71 -7.24
C ASP A 239 17.17 -16.02 -7.73
N ASP A 240 17.87 -16.78 -8.59
CA ASP A 240 17.45 -18.10 -9.07
C ASP A 240 17.26 -19.09 -7.90
N ASP A 241 18.16 -19.09 -6.91
CA ASP A 241 18.10 -19.94 -5.72
C ASP A 241 16.85 -19.62 -4.88
N ALA A 242 16.58 -18.33 -4.65
CA ALA A 242 15.39 -17.89 -3.96
C ALA A 242 14.11 -18.28 -4.72
N TYR A 243 14.09 -18.13 -6.05
CA TYR A 243 12.95 -18.59 -6.85
C TYR A 243 12.76 -20.11 -6.79
N GLN A 244 13.84 -20.89 -6.85
CA GLN A 244 13.75 -22.35 -6.73
C GLN A 244 13.22 -22.77 -5.35
N PHE A 245 13.66 -22.10 -4.29
CA PHE A 245 13.18 -22.35 -2.93
C PHE A 245 11.70 -21.96 -2.79
N PHE A 246 11.30 -20.78 -3.28
CA PHE A 246 9.91 -20.34 -3.33
C PHE A 246 9.03 -21.31 -4.13
N ALA A 247 9.49 -21.75 -5.30
CA ALA A 247 8.76 -22.69 -6.15
C ALA A 247 8.59 -24.05 -5.48
N PHE A 248 9.58 -24.52 -4.72
CA PHE A 248 9.45 -25.70 -3.89
C PHE A 248 8.35 -25.53 -2.82
N LEU A 249 8.35 -24.43 -2.06
CA LEU A 249 7.29 -24.18 -1.06
C LEU A 249 5.88 -24.07 -1.67
N LYS A 250 5.78 -23.66 -2.94
CA LYS A 250 4.53 -23.68 -3.71
C LYS A 250 4.11 -25.07 -4.19
N SER A 251 5.02 -26.03 -4.25
CA SER A 251 4.74 -27.39 -4.73
C SER A 251 4.05 -28.23 -3.65
N PRO A 252 3.38 -29.33 -4.01
CA PRO A 252 2.77 -30.25 -3.04
C PRO A 252 3.75 -30.78 -1.99
N GLU A 253 5.00 -31.03 -2.37
CA GLU A 253 6.08 -31.53 -1.52
C GLU A 253 6.57 -30.46 -0.53
N GLY A 254 6.60 -29.19 -0.95
CA GLY A 254 6.89 -28.06 -0.06
C GLY A 254 5.69 -27.53 0.72
N GLY A 255 4.55 -28.21 0.67
CA GLY A 255 3.36 -27.89 1.48
C GLY A 255 2.26 -27.10 0.76
N ALA A 256 2.44 -26.78 -0.52
CA ALA A 256 1.48 -26.05 -1.36
C ALA A 256 1.03 -24.71 -0.74
N LEU A 257 1.99 -23.90 -0.26
CA LEU A 257 1.69 -22.68 0.50
C LEU A 257 0.89 -21.66 -0.35
N PRO A 258 -0.30 -21.21 0.12
CA PRO A 258 -1.06 -20.15 -0.52
C PRO A 258 -0.28 -18.83 -0.51
N GLU A 259 -0.64 -17.92 -1.41
CA GLU A 259 -0.03 -16.59 -1.44
C GLU A 259 -0.19 -15.83 -0.12
N THR A 260 -1.23 -16.06 0.66
CA THR A 260 -1.35 -15.38 1.97
C THR A 260 -0.25 -15.76 2.95
N GLN A 261 0.40 -16.91 2.78
CA GLN A 261 1.39 -17.48 3.70
C GLN A 261 2.84 -17.37 3.21
N LEU A 262 3.05 -17.11 1.93
CA LEU A 262 4.38 -17.12 1.31
C LEU A 262 4.62 -15.83 0.52
N ARG A 263 5.72 -15.16 0.83
CA ARG A 263 6.20 -13.96 0.10
C ARG A 263 7.64 -14.18 -0.37
N VAL A 264 7.94 -13.64 -1.54
CA VAL A 264 9.29 -13.60 -2.11
C VAL A 264 9.67 -12.16 -2.43
N LEU A 265 10.90 -11.76 -2.10
CA LEU A 265 11.47 -10.47 -2.44
C LEU A 265 12.76 -10.72 -3.23
N ILE A 266 12.81 -10.22 -4.46
CA ILE A 266 13.95 -10.39 -5.36
C ILE A 266 14.52 -9.03 -5.77
N ASP A 267 15.84 -8.92 -5.72
CA ASP A 267 16.64 -7.76 -6.15
C ASP A 267 16.04 -6.43 -5.67
N GLU A 268 15.57 -5.58 -6.59
CA GLU A 268 14.98 -4.26 -6.34
C GLU A 268 13.88 -4.25 -5.26
N ASN A 269 13.18 -5.37 -5.06
CA ASN A 269 12.14 -5.50 -4.04
C ASN A 269 12.70 -5.88 -2.65
N ALA A 270 13.93 -6.37 -2.57
CA ALA A 270 14.60 -6.86 -1.37
C ALA A 270 15.41 -5.77 -0.66
N THR A 271 14.80 -4.60 -0.47
CA THR A 271 15.36 -3.51 0.36
C THR A 271 15.30 -3.88 1.84
N TYR A 272 16.16 -3.26 2.67
CA TYR A 272 16.17 -3.47 4.12
C TYR A 272 14.77 -3.33 4.72
N ARG A 273 14.05 -2.27 4.32
CA ARG A 273 12.69 -2.00 4.83
C ARG A 273 11.68 -3.03 4.35
N ASN A 274 11.71 -3.41 3.08
CA ASN A 274 10.77 -4.39 2.54
C ASN A 274 10.95 -5.76 3.19
N ILE A 275 12.18 -6.17 3.47
CA ILE A 275 12.46 -7.43 4.19
C ILE A 275 11.86 -7.38 5.60
N ILE A 276 12.18 -6.36 6.40
CA ILE A 276 11.65 -6.20 7.77
C ILE A 276 10.11 -6.16 7.78
N TYR A 277 9.51 -5.38 6.89
CA TYR A 277 8.05 -5.24 6.79
C TYR A 277 7.38 -6.56 6.40
N THR A 278 7.91 -7.25 5.40
CA THR A 278 7.38 -8.53 4.92
C THR A 278 7.47 -9.60 6.00
N MET A 279 8.60 -9.68 6.71
CA MET A 279 8.76 -10.56 7.88
C MET A 279 7.71 -10.28 8.95
N ARG A 280 7.47 -9.00 9.32
CA ARG A 280 6.41 -8.67 10.30
C ARG A 280 5.03 -9.07 9.80
N ARG A 281 4.70 -8.78 8.54
CA ARG A 281 3.37 -9.05 7.98
C ARG A 281 3.06 -10.54 7.88
N VAL A 282 4.05 -11.35 7.52
CA VAL A 282 3.89 -12.78 7.27
C VAL A 282 4.07 -13.58 8.56
N LEU A 283 5.19 -13.39 9.27
CA LEU A 283 5.55 -14.26 10.40
C LEU A 283 4.69 -14.02 11.65
N MET A 284 4.08 -12.83 11.78
CA MET A 284 3.20 -12.50 12.92
C MET A 284 1.76 -13.02 12.77
N GLN A 285 1.42 -13.63 11.63
CA GLN A 285 0.14 -14.32 11.46
C GLN A 285 0.15 -15.72 12.07
N ALA A 286 1.34 -16.25 12.38
CA ALA A 286 1.53 -17.59 12.88
C ALA A 286 1.08 -17.72 14.35
N ASP A 287 0.36 -18.80 14.65
CA ASP A 287 0.02 -19.19 16.02
C ASP A 287 1.05 -20.16 16.63
N ASP A 288 0.78 -20.67 17.83
CA ASP A 288 1.72 -21.53 18.57
C ASP A 288 1.90 -22.96 18.02
N ASN A 289 1.10 -23.37 17.03
CA ASN A 289 1.21 -24.65 16.33
C ASN A 289 1.87 -24.52 14.95
N ASP A 290 1.98 -23.29 14.44
CA ASP A 290 2.52 -23.00 13.12
C ASP A 290 4.06 -23.04 13.07
N VAL A 291 4.58 -23.07 11.85
CA VAL A 291 6.00 -22.92 11.53
C VAL A 291 6.23 -21.58 10.85
N VAL A 292 7.26 -20.84 11.28
CA VAL A 292 7.76 -19.66 10.54
C VAL A 292 9.09 -19.98 9.87
N LEU A 293 9.25 -19.55 8.63
CA LEU A 293 10.43 -19.79 7.82
C LEU A 293 10.95 -18.48 7.20
N PHE A 294 12.24 -18.22 7.37
CA PHE A 294 12.93 -17.15 6.67
C PHE A 294 14.08 -17.74 5.84
N TYR A 295 14.05 -17.54 4.53
CA TYR A 295 15.13 -17.94 3.62
C TYR A 295 15.79 -16.68 3.04
N PHE A 296 17.12 -16.63 3.07
CA PHE A 296 17.88 -15.53 2.48
C PHE A 296 19.01 -16.08 1.59
N SER A 297 19.10 -15.61 0.36
CA SER A 297 20.21 -15.87 -0.58
C SER A 297 20.76 -14.55 -1.10
N GLY A 298 22.06 -14.32 -0.91
CA GLY A 298 22.68 -13.03 -1.24
C GLY A 298 24.03 -12.83 -0.56
N HIS A 299 24.52 -11.60 -0.57
CA HIS A 299 25.73 -11.27 0.19
C HIS A 299 25.45 -11.13 1.68
N GLY A 300 26.49 -11.41 2.47
CA GLY A 300 26.55 -11.20 3.90
C GLY A 300 27.88 -10.58 4.34
N PHE A 301 27.83 -9.89 5.46
CA PHE A 301 29.00 -9.50 6.23
C PHE A 301 28.97 -10.18 7.60
N GLU A 302 29.93 -9.86 8.46
CA GLU A 302 29.87 -10.27 9.86
C GLU A 302 28.58 -9.70 10.49
N GLU A 303 27.81 -10.56 11.18
CA GLU A 303 26.55 -10.21 11.86
C GLU A 303 25.40 -9.66 10.99
N SER A 304 25.51 -9.65 9.65
CA SER A 304 24.48 -9.03 8.81
C SER A 304 24.32 -9.67 7.43
N PHE A 305 23.07 -9.69 6.98
CA PHE A 305 22.71 -9.85 5.58
C PHE A 305 22.80 -8.51 4.87
N VAL A 306 22.98 -8.54 3.54
CA VAL A 306 23.10 -7.33 2.72
C VAL A 306 21.89 -7.19 1.79
N PRO A 307 20.91 -6.34 2.15
CA PRO A 307 19.82 -5.90 1.28
C PRO A 307 20.29 -5.19 0.01
N VAL A 308 19.41 -5.10 -1.00
CA VAL A 308 19.74 -4.51 -2.32
C VAL A 308 20.11 -3.03 -2.21
N ASP A 309 19.51 -2.31 -1.25
CA ASP A 309 19.67 -0.88 -1.02
C ASP A 309 20.85 -0.55 -0.08
N TYR A 310 21.79 -1.49 0.09
CA TYR A 310 23.05 -1.24 0.77
C TYR A 310 23.89 -0.23 -0.02
N ASP A 311 24.20 0.89 0.64
CA ASP A 311 24.91 2.04 0.03
C ASP A 311 26.42 2.05 0.32
N GLY A 312 26.96 0.95 0.86
CA GLY A 312 28.35 0.86 1.32
C GLY A 312 28.55 1.16 2.81
N SER A 313 27.51 1.61 3.52
CA SER A 313 27.61 1.92 4.96
C SER A 313 26.33 1.71 5.78
N ARG A 314 25.15 1.84 5.17
CA ARG A 314 23.83 1.78 5.81
C ARG A 314 22.98 0.69 5.18
N ASN A 315 21.82 0.43 5.78
CA ASN A 315 20.84 -0.57 5.33
C ASN A 315 21.32 -2.03 5.42
N LEU A 316 22.27 -2.33 6.32
CA LEU A 316 22.60 -3.71 6.69
C LEU A 316 21.45 -4.32 7.50
N LEU A 317 21.06 -5.54 7.14
CA LEU A 317 20.06 -6.30 7.87
C LEU A 317 20.76 -7.16 8.93
N MET A 318 20.77 -6.68 10.18
CA MET A 318 21.50 -7.36 11.25
C MET A 318 20.84 -8.69 11.60
N HIS A 319 21.64 -9.73 11.83
CA HIS A 319 21.16 -11.05 12.21
C HIS A 319 20.32 -11.03 13.50
N ASP A 320 20.70 -10.19 14.47
CA ASP A 320 19.93 -9.99 15.71
C ASP A 320 18.55 -9.36 15.45
N GLU A 321 18.39 -8.54 14.41
CA GLU A 321 17.09 -7.98 14.01
C GLU A 321 16.20 -9.04 13.39
N VAL A 322 16.74 -9.84 12.46
CA VAL A 322 16.05 -11.01 11.88
C VAL A 322 15.61 -11.96 12.98
N ARG A 323 16.51 -12.27 13.93
CA ARG A 323 16.20 -13.10 15.09
C ARG A 323 15.05 -12.53 15.91
N LYS A 324 15.09 -11.25 16.27
CA LYS A 324 14.01 -10.60 17.05
C LYS A 324 12.66 -10.66 16.34
N LEU A 325 12.64 -10.53 15.01
CA LEU A 325 11.42 -10.66 14.22
C LEU A 325 10.89 -12.10 14.22
N VAL A 326 11.77 -13.07 14.09
CA VAL A 326 11.40 -14.49 14.14
C VAL A 326 10.94 -14.88 15.56
N ASP A 327 11.63 -14.42 16.60
CA ASP A 327 11.31 -14.63 18.02
C ASP A 327 10.01 -13.98 18.48
N ALA A 328 9.61 -12.88 17.83
CA ALA A 328 8.36 -12.18 18.12
C ALA A 328 7.12 -12.89 17.55
N SER A 329 7.30 -13.83 16.62
CA SER A 329 6.22 -14.72 16.19
C SER A 329 5.78 -15.66 17.32
N GLN A 330 4.49 -16.00 17.36
CA GLN A 330 3.96 -16.97 18.34
C GLN A 330 4.32 -18.42 18.00
N ALA A 331 4.75 -18.69 16.77
CA ALA A 331 5.17 -20.02 16.31
C ALA A 331 6.20 -20.66 17.23
N LYS A 332 5.97 -21.91 17.65
CA LYS A 332 6.97 -22.67 18.40
C LYS A 332 8.14 -23.04 17.52
N HIS A 333 7.87 -23.46 16.28
CA HIS A 333 8.89 -23.90 15.35
C HIS A 333 9.28 -22.74 14.41
N LYS A 334 10.57 -22.42 14.41
CA LYS A 334 11.12 -21.27 13.72
C LYS A 334 12.34 -21.70 12.93
N ILE A 335 12.40 -21.37 11.65
CA ILE A 335 13.44 -21.84 10.73
C ILE A 335 14.04 -20.66 9.99
N ILE A 336 15.36 -20.55 10.04
CA ILE A 336 16.13 -19.59 9.26
C ILE A 336 17.12 -20.38 8.41
N ILE A 337 17.08 -20.20 7.09
CA ILE A 337 18.03 -20.78 6.15
C ILE A 337 18.73 -19.63 5.43
N ALA A 338 20.05 -19.58 5.47
CA ALA A 338 20.80 -18.53 4.82
C ALA A 338 21.89 -19.09 3.91
N ASP A 339 21.77 -18.80 2.62
CA ASP A 339 22.83 -18.90 1.63
C ASP A 339 23.51 -17.55 1.43
N ALA A 340 24.23 -17.13 2.46
CA ALA A 340 25.00 -15.89 2.44
C ALA A 340 26.45 -16.15 2.78
N CYS A 341 27.35 -15.65 1.94
CA CYS A 341 28.77 -15.59 2.26
C CYS A 341 28.99 -14.59 3.40
N HIS A 342 29.75 -14.95 4.43
CA HIS A 342 30.41 -13.96 5.27
C HIS A 342 31.64 -13.42 4.52
N SER A 343 31.43 -12.46 3.62
CA SER A 343 32.50 -11.91 2.78
C SER A 343 33.42 -10.96 3.57
N GLY A 344 34.19 -11.52 4.51
CA GLY A 344 35.27 -10.83 5.22
C GLY A 344 36.48 -10.63 4.32
N GLY A 345 36.37 -9.72 3.35
CA GLY A 345 37.36 -9.47 2.32
C GLY A 345 37.92 -8.05 2.29
N TYR A 346 38.16 -7.41 3.44
CA TYR A 346 39.24 -6.43 3.68
C TYR A 346 39.09 -5.84 5.10
N ALA A 347 40.23 -5.74 5.81
CA ALA A 347 40.45 -4.99 7.06
C ALA A 347 40.06 -5.63 8.42
N TYR A 348 41.15 -5.94 9.14
CA TYR A 348 41.38 -5.83 10.59
C TYR A 348 41.24 -7.05 11.52
N LYS A 349 42.30 -7.18 12.31
CA LYS A 349 42.61 -8.23 13.30
C LYS A 349 41.74 -8.10 14.54
N SER A 350 41.54 -9.27 15.17
CA SER A 350 40.98 -9.56 16.50
C SER A 350 39.46 -9.50 16.59
N LEU A 351 38.78 -10.65 16.65
CA LEU A 351 37.35 -10.69 17.00
C LEU A 351 36.84 -12.09 17.45
N ASP A 352 37.56 -12.76 18.36
CA ASP A 352 37.09 -14.01 18.99
C ASP A 352 35.82 -13.82 19.86
N ALA A 353 35.44 -12.56 20.14
CA ALA A 353 34.33 -12.19 21.02
C ALA A 353 33.01 -11.84 20.31
N THR A 354 33.01 -11.64 18.99
CA THR A 354 31.82 -11.23 18.21
C THR A 354 31.17 -12.42 17.53
N VAL A 355 31.97 -13.33 16.98
CA VAL A 355 31.61 -14.70 16.60
C VAL A 355 30.80 -15.42 17.68
N GLN A 356 31.27 -15.39 18.92
CA GLN A 356 30.52 -15.96 20.04
C GLN A 356 29.22 -15.20 20.34
N ARG A 357 29.05 -13.95 19.92
CA ARG A 357 27.78 -13.21 20.07
C ARG A 357 26.79 -13.60 18.98
N PHE A 358 27.21 -13.81 17.73
CA PHE A 358 26.36 -14.41 16.71
C PHE A 358 25.81 -15.76 17.19
N TYR A 359 26.70 -16.69 17.54
CA TYR A 359 26.31 -18.00 18.06
C TYR A 359 25.49 -17.87 19.35
N ARG A 360 25.89 -17.04 20.33
CA ARG A 360 25.11 -16.82 21.56
C ARG A 360 23.76 -16.16 21.32
N ALA A 361 23.60 -15.30 20.33
CA ALA A 361 22.31 -14.67 20.04
C ALA A 361 21.28 -15.72 19.64
N PHE A 362 21.68 -16.73 18.87
CA PHE A 362 20.82 -17.84 18.44
C PHE A 362 20.79 -19.02 19.43
N GLU A 363 21.84 -19.26 20.22
CA GLU A 363 21.82 -20.23 21.33
C GLU A 363 20.89 -19.80 22.47
N ASN A 364 20.66 -18.49 22.66
CA ASN A 364 19.73 -17.96 23.68
C ASN A 364 18.29 -17.78 23.15
N SER A 365 17.96 -18.33 21.98
CA SER A 365 16.60 -18.30 21.43
C SER A 365 15.65 -19.15 22.29
N LYS A 366 14.35 -18.83 22.29
CA LYS A 366 13.34 -19.70 22.91
C LYS A 366 13.30 -21.01 22.13
N GLY A 367 13.24 -22.14 22.85
CA GLY A 367 13.26 -23.48 22.24
C GLY A 367 12.33 -23.61 21.02
N GLY A 368 12.83 -24.24 19.96
CA GLY A 368 12.20 -24.45 18.68
C GLY A 368 12.78 -23.64 17.50
N THR A 369 13.94 -22.99 17.64
CA THR A 369 14.58 -22.21 16.56
C THR A 369 15.73 -22.96 15.90
N VAL A 370 15.66 -23.11 14.58
CA VAL A 370 16.65 -23.75 13.71
C VAL A 370 17.31 -22.69 12.84
N LEU A 371 18.64 -22.65 12.81
CA LEU A 371 19.43 -21.83 11.90
C LEU A 371 20.36 -22.71 11.07
N LEU A 372 20.12 -22.77 9.75
CA LEU A 372 20.93 -23.51 8.79
C LEU A 372 21.69 -22.53 7.88
N LEU A 373 23.02 -22.51 8.00
CA LEU A 373 23.90 -21.61 7.26
C LEU A 373 24.71 -22.36 6.20
N SER A 374 24.97 -21.69 5.08
CA SER A 374 25.67 -22.30 3.96
C SER A 374 27.15 -22.59 4.21
N SER A 375 27.83 -21.80 5.03
CA SER A 375 29.26 -21.98 5.31
C SER A 375 29.64 -21.54 6.73
N LYS A 376 30.86 -21.89 7.15
CA LYS A 376 31.49 -21.29 8.33
C LYS A 376 31.97 -19.87 8.02
N GLU A 377 32.18 -19.06 9.06
CA GLU A 377 32.59 -17.64 8.96
C GLU A 377 33.81 -17.33 8.07
N LYS A 378 34.72 -18.31 7.86
CA LYS A 378 35.94 -18.15 7.06
C LYS A 378 35.87 -18.85 5.71
N GLU A 379 34.73 -19.46 5.39
CA GLU A 379 34.49 -20.22 4.17
C GLU A 379 33.54 -19.45 3.26
N TYR A 380 33.82 -19.44 1.97
CA TYR A 380 32.95 -18.83 0.97
C TYR A 380 31.78 -19.76 0.66
N SER A 381 30.58 -19.20 0.49
CA SER A 381 29.53 -19.91 -0.24
C SER A 381 29.87 -19.91 -1.72
N LEU A 382 29.70 -21.06 -2.37
CA LEU A 382 30.10 -21.26 -3.76
C LEU A 382 28.87 -21.38 -4.67
N GLU A 383 28.94 -20.67 -5.79
CA GLU A 383 28.01 -20.78 -6.91
C GLU A 383 28.64 -21.64 -8.02
N ASP A 384 27.87 -22.56 -8.60
CA ASP A 384 28.36 -23.40 -9.70
C ASP A 384 27.53 -23.25 -10.97
N GLY A 385 28.22 -22.96 -12.09
CA GLY A 385 27.57 -22.79 -13.39
C GLY A 385 26.99 -24.07 -13.99
N GLY A 386 27.48 -25.25 -13.57
CA GLY A 386 26.93 -26.54 -13.96
C GLY A 386 25.62 -26.85 -13.25
N LEU A 387 25.51 -26.48 -11.97
CA LEU A 387 24.26 -26.57 -11.19
C LEU A 387 23.28 -25.44 -11.51
N ARG A 388 23.77 -24.29 -12.00
CA ARG A 388 23.01 -23.05 -12.15
C ARG A 388 22.33 -22.62 -10.84
N SER A 389 23.06 -22.76 -9.74
CA SER A 389 22.55 -22.55 -8.37
C SER A 389 23.74 -22.40 -7.41
N GLY A 390 23.51 -21.75 -6.26
CA GLY A 390 24.37 -21.88 -5.08
C GLY A 390 24.43 -23.34 -4.64
N VAL A 391 25.63 -23.87 -4.40
CA VAL A 391 25.83 -25.30 -4.09
C VAL A 391 25.04 -25.70 -2.83
N PHE A 392 24.99 -24.81 -1.84
CA PHE A 392 24.20 -25.04 -0.63
C PHE A 392 22.70 -25.06 -0.91
N SER A 393 22.16 -24.00 -1.52
CA SER A 393 20.73 -23.90 -1.85
C SER A 393 20.24 -25.07 -2.69
N TYR A 394 21.03 -25.50 -3.67
CA TYR A 394 20.77 -26.69 -4.47
C TYR A 394 20.54 -27.94 -3.61
N PHE A 395 21.48 -28.25 -2.69
CA PHE A 395 21.37 -29.43 -1.85
C PHE A 395 20.32 -29.30 -0.75
N VAL A 396 20.01 -28.09 -0.26
CA VAL A 396 18.88 -27.89 0.64
C VAL A 396 17.57 -28.25 -0.05
N VAL A 397 17.28 -27.67 -1.22
CA VAL A 397 16.03 -27.94 -1.96
C VAL A 397 15.92 -29.41 -2.37
N LYS A 398 17.03 -30.03 -2.81
CA LYS A 398 17.11 -31.46 -3.10
C LYS A 398 16.77 -32.35 -1.90
N GLY A 399 17.37 -32.04 -0.74
CA GLY A 399 17.12 -32.77 0.49
C GLY A 399 15.65 -32.69 0.91
N MET A 400 15.09 -31.48 0.88
CA MET A 400 13.67 -31.24 1.20
C MET A 400 12.69 -31.88 0.20
N LYS A 401 13.12 -32.14 -1.04
CA LYS A 401 12.33 -32.90 -2.03
C LYS A 401 12.29 -34.41 -1.76
N GLY A 402 13.06 -34.89 -0.79
CA GLY A 402 13.05 -36.27 -0.35
C GLY A 402 14.41 -36.97 -0.35
N GLU A 403 15.46 -36.37 -0.95
CA GLU A 403 16.77 -37.03 -1.01
C GLU A 403 17.45 -37.12 0.37
N ALA A 404 16.96 -36.39 1.36
CA ALA A 404 17.40 -36.46 2.74
C ALA A 404 16.69 -37.55 3.58
N ASP A 405 15.69 -38.25 3.03
CA ASP A 405 14.92 -39.27 3.76
C ASP A 405 15.76 -40.56 3.94
N GLU A 406 16.64 -40.56 4.95
CA GLU A 406 17.52 -41.71 5.20
C GLU A 406 16.76 -42.92 5.74
N ASN A 407 15.70 -42.70 6.50
CA ASN A 407 14.95 -43.74 7.20
C ASN A 407 13.73 -44.29 6.40
N ASN A 408 13.39 -43.64 5.28
CA ASN A 408 12.27 -43.94 4.38
C ASN A 408 10.88 -43.81 5.02
N ASP A 409 10.72 -42.97 6.04
CA ASP A 409 9.43 -42.70 6.70
C ASP A 409 8.61 -41.59 6.01
N ARG A 410 9.14 -41.01 4.93
CA ARG A 410 8.55 -39.94 4.10
C ARG A 410 8.46 -38.58 4.80
N LEU A 411 9.11 -38.42 5.94
CA LEU A 411 9.31 -37.16 6.62
C LEU A 411 10.79 -36.80 6.51
N ILE A 412 11.07 -35.53 6.22
CA ILE A 412 12.42 -35.01 6.34
C ILE A 412 12.49 -34.24 7.64
N THR A 413 13.35 -34.65 8.55
CA THR A 413 13.65 -33.92 9.78
C THR A 413 14.73 -32.87 9.56
N VAL A 414 14.86 -31.93 10.51
CA VAL A 414 15.96 -30.95 10.54
C VAL A 414 17.32 -31.65 10.50
N GLN A 415 17.49 -32.73 11.27
CA GLN A 415 18.74 -33.47 11.34
C GLN A 415 19.06 -34.18 10.02
N GLU A 416 18.09 -34.87 9.42
CA GLU A 416 18.24 -35.54 8.13
C GLU A 416 18.61 -34.55 7.02
N LEU A 417 17.91 -33.41 6.95
CA LEU A 417 18.23 -32.37 5.99
C LEU A 417 19.66 -31.86 6.20
N TYR A 418 20.06 -31.58 7.43
CA TYR A 418 21.40 -31.10 7.72
C TYR A 418 22.49 -32.12 7.34
N ASP A 419 22.33 -33.38 7.72
CA ASP A 419 23.31 -34.43 7.44
C ASP A 419 23.45 -34.66 5.94
N TYR A 420 22.32 -34.70 5.22
CA TYR A 420 22.30 -34.74 3.76
C TYR A 420 23.00 -33.53 3.13
N THR A 421 22.60 -32.31 3.51
CA THR A 421 23.15 -31.08 2.92
C THR A 421 24.63 -30.96 3.23
N LYS A 422 25.06 -31.18 4.47
CA LYS A 422 26.46 -31.11 4.89
C LYS A 422 27.33 -32.12 4.14
N LYS A 423 26.87 -33.37 4.02
CA LYS A 423 27.59 -34.43 3.30
C LYS A 423 27.79 -34.05 1.84
N ASN A 424 26.72 -33.66 1.15
CA ASN A 424 26.77 -33.39 -0.28
C ASN A 424 27.48 -32.08 -0.63
N VAL A 425 27.26 -31.00 0.14
CA VAL A 425 27.97 -29.72 -0.06
C VAL A 425 29.48 -29.91 0.14
N ARG A 426 29.90 -30.58 1.22
CA ARG A 426 31.34 -30.84 1.46
C ARG A 426 31.93 -31.73 0.39
N HIS A 427 31.20 -32.74 -0.08
CA HIS A 427 31.67 -33.61 -1.16
C HIS A 427 31.84 -32.84 -2.46
N TYR A 428 30.82 -32.07 -2.87
CA TYR A 428 30.80 -31.31 -4.12
C TYR A 428 31.88 -30.22 -4.14
N THR A 429 32.03 -29.49 -3.03
CA THR A 429 32.99 -28.39 -2.90
C THR A 429 34.38 -28.83 -2.47
N ALA A 430 34.66 -30.15 -2.41
CA ALA A 430 35.91 -30.69 -1.91
C ALA A 430 36.32 -30.13 -0.52
N ASN A 431 35.34 -29.94 0.38
CA ASN A 431 35.45 -29.35 1.71
C ASN A 431 35.78 -27.84 1.75
N MET A 432 35.63 -27.11 0.65
CA MET A 432 35.75 -25.64 0.68
C MET A 432 34.58 -24.97 1.40
N GLN A 433 33.43 -25.63 1.43
CA GLN A 433 32.21 -25.14 2.08
C GLN A 433 31.66 -26.19 3.06
N THR A 434 31.39 -25.77 4.29
CA THR A 434 30.86 -26.59 5.37
C THR A 434 29.58 -25.95 5.95
N PRO A 435 28.40 -26.51 5.66
CA PRO A 435 27.15 -26.07 6.25
C PRO A 435 27.16 -26.19 7.78
N LEU A 436 26.47 -25.25 8.43
CA LEU A 436 26.31 -25.19 9.88
C LEU A 436 24.83 -25.29 10.26
N LEU A 437 24.57 -25.99 11.36
CA LEU A 437 23.26 -26.10 12.00
C LEU A 437 23.39 -25.60 13.44
N LEU A 438 22.56 -24.63 13.81
CA LEU A 438 22.63 -23.90 15.08
C LEU A 438 21.22 -23.68 15.64
N GLY A 439 21.15 -23.30 16.92
CA GLY A 439 19.91 -22.99 17.63
C GLY A 439 19.51 -24.04 18.67
N ASP A 440 18.42 -23.76 19.39
CA ASP A 440 17.79 -24.68 20.35
C ASP A 440 16.53 -25.26 19.72
N PHE A 441 16.59 -26.51 19.27
CA PHE A 441 15.50 -27.18 18.55
C PHE A 441 15.54 -28.69 18.78
N ASP A 442 14.41 -29.37 18.52
CA ASP A 442 14.35 -30.83 18.48
C ASP A 442 14.90 -31.33 17.12
N PRO A 443 15.98 -32.13 17.07
CA PRO A 443 16.53 -32.66 15.83
C PRO A 443 15.52 -33.46 14.98
N SER A 444 14.49 -34.03 15.62
CA SER A 444 13.40 -34.76 14.98
C SER A 444 12.28 -33.87 14.44
N THR A 445 12.40 -32.54 14.56
CA THR A 445 11.41 -31.58 14.01
C THR A 445 11.27 -31.81 12.49
N PRO A 446 10.07 -32.11 11.98
CA PRO A 446 9.84 -32.25 10.54
C PRO A 446 9.98 -30.90 9.81
N ILE A 447 10.62 -30.90 8.64
CA ILE A 447 10.81 -29.71 7.78
C ILE A 447 10.13 -29.84 6.40
N SER A 448 9.91 -31.07 5.92
CA SER A 448 9.16 -31.34 4.68
C SER A 448 8.63 -32.77 4.66
N VAL A 449 7.67 -33.03 3.76
CA VAL A 449 6.99 -34.33 3.65
C VAL A 449 6.95 -34.76 2.19
N ILE A 450 7.27 -36.03 1.92
CA ILE A 450 7.18 -36.60 0.57
C ILE A 450 5.72 -37.02 0.33
N ARG A 451 5.02 -36.31 -0.55
CA ARG A 451 3.65 -36.63 -0.97
C ARG A 451 3.67 -37.21 -2.39
N HIS A 452 3.17 -38.43 -2.55
CA HIS A 452 2.93 -39.08 -3.85
C HIS A 452 1.47 -39.00 -4.25
#